data_AF-I9WDM9-F1
#
_entry.id   AF-I9WDM9-F1
#
_cell.length_a   1.000
_cell.length_b   1.000
_cell.length_c   1.000
_cell.angle_alpha   90.00
_cell.angle_beta   90.00
_cell.angle_gamma   90.00
#
_symmetry.space_group_name_H-M   'P 1'
#
loop_
_entity.id
_entity.type
_entity.pdbx_description
1 polymer ?
#
loop_
_entity_poly.entity_id
_entity_poly.type
_entity_poly.pdbx_seq_one_letter_code
_entity_poly.pdbx_strand_id
1 'polypeptide(L)' 'MSMGHAREKIAAWTDDYNTERSYSSLGYATPAALAAQAIAQPALMRDNEGKTLIAT' A
#
# COMPACT_ATOMS: atom_id res chain seq x y z
N MET A 1 -12.00 6.95 27.95
CA MET A 1 -11.50 6.66 26.59
C MET A 1 -12.33 7.46 25.60
N SER A 2 -11.71 8.28 24.73
CA SER A 2 -12.40 9.19 23.80
C SER A 2 -12.22 8.77 22.34
N MET A 3 -13.05 9.29 21.45
CA MET A 3 -12.90 9.09 20.00
C MET A 3 -11.60 9.71 19.45
N GLY A 4 -11.11 10.79 20.05
CA GLY A 4 -9.81 11.37 19.72
C GLY A 4 -8.68 10.37 19.98
N HIS A 5 -8.68 9.78 21.18
CA HIS A 5 -7.67 8.78 21.56
C HIS A 5 -7.73 7.53 20.67
N ALA A 6 -8.93 7.07 20.29
CA ALA A 6 -9.07 5.94 19.39
C ALA A 6 -8.47 6.23 17.99
N ARG A 7 -8.69 7.44 17.45
CA ARG A 7 -8.11 7.85 16.16
C ARG A 7 -6.60 7.93 16.22
N GLU A 8 -6.03 8.48 17.30
CA GLU A 8 -4.57 8.52 17.50
C GLU A 8 -3.96 7.12 17.50
N LYS A 9 -4.57 6.18 18.22
CA LYS A 9 -4.09 4.78 18.27
C LYS A 9 -4.13 4.10 16.91
N ILE A 10 -5.19 4.33 16.13
CA ILE A 10 -5.29 3.77 14.77
C ILE A 10 -4.26 4.40 13.85
N ALA A 11 -4.09 5.72 13.89
CA ALA A 11 -3.10 6.42 13.06
C ALA A 11 -1.68 5.90 13.33
N ALA A 12 -1.30 5.77 14.61
CA ALA A 12 0.00 5.22 15.00
C ALA A 12 0.19 3.77 14.51
N TRP A 13 -0.85 2.94 14.61
CA TRP A 13 -0.78 1.56 14.10
C TRP A 13 -0.67 1.50 12.57
N THR A 14 -1.40 2.35 11.85
CA THR A 14 -1.33 2.44 10.39
C THR A 14 0.06 2.84 9.90
N ASP A 15 0.72 3.76 10.61
CA ASP A 15 2.06 4.21 10.29
C ASP A 15 3.10 3.08 10.46
N ASP A 16 3.13 2.43 11.63
CA ASP A 16 3.99 1.27 11.94
C ASP A 16 3.80 0.13 10.93
N TYR A 17 2.55 -0.26 10.66
CA TYR A 17 2.23 -1.33 9.72
C TYR A 17 2.76 -1.04 8.30
N ASN A 18 2.60 0.19 7.82
CA ASN A 18 2.95 0.54 6.45
C ASN A 18 4.46 0.75 6.25
N THR A 19 5.19 1.12 7.30
CA THR A 19 6.56 1.66 7.15
C THR A 19 7.65 0.88 7.87
N GLU A 20 7.37 0.21 9.00
CA GLU A 20 8.42 -0.40 9.82
C GLU A 20 8.55 -1.91 9.61
N ARG A 21 7.47 -2.59 9.21
CA ARG A 21 7.40 -4.05 9.22
C ARG A 21 7.56 -4.63 7.81
N SER A 22 8.63 -5.41 7.62
CA SER A 22 8.81 -6.24 6.44
C SER A 22 7.94 -7.50 6.51
N TYR A 23 7.22 -7.82 5.44
CA TYR A 23 6.38 -9.02 5.36
C TYR A 23 6.95 -10.03 4.37
N SER A 24 7.02 -11.31 4.76
CA SER A 24 7.54 -12.39 3.90
C SER A 24 6.71 -12.57 2.62
N SER A 25 5.39 -12.36 2.69
CA SER A 25 4.50 -12.37 1.53
C SER A 25 4.76 -11.22 0.54
N LEU A 26 5.42 -10.15 1.00
CA LEU A 26 5.83 -9.01 0.18
C LEU A 26 7.32 -9.08 -0.21
N GLY A 27 7.94 -10.25 -0.10
CA GLY A 27 9.38 -10.42 -0.39
C GLY A 27 10.28 -9.68 0.60
N TYR A 28 9.86 -9.57 1.86
CA TYR A 28 10.51 -8.77 2.90
C TYR A 28 10.49 -7.26 2.66
N ALA A 29 9.63 -6.77 1.76
CA ALA A 29 9.33 -5.35 1.64
C ALA A 29 8.27 -4.91 2.65
N THR A 30 8.24 -3.61 2.95
CA THR A 30 7.12 -2.97 3.65
C THR A 30 6.00 -2.65 2.65
N PRO A 31 4.74 -2.50 3.08
CA PRO A 31 3.65 -2.11 2.20
C PRO A 31 3.93 -0.79 1.45
N ALA A 32 4.50 0.21 2.13
CA ALA A 32 4.87 1.47 1.50
C ALA A 32 5.97 1.30 0.43
N ALA A 33 6.97 0.47 0.69
CA ALA A 33 8.04 0.19 -0.28
C ALA A 33 7.49 -0.55 -1.53
N LEU A 34 6.50 -1.42 -1.37
CA LEU A 34 5.84 -2.08 -2.49
C LEU A 34 4.98 -1.09 -3.30
N ALA A 35 4.23 -0.22 -2.64
CA ALA A 35 3.43 0.81 -3.31
C ALA A 35 4.32 1.78 -4.13
N ALA A 36 5.47 2.19 -3.57
CA ALA A 36 6.44 3.01 -4.29
C ALA A 36 6.97 2.33 -5.56
N GLN A 37 7.21 1.01 -5.53
CA GLN A 37 7.61 0.24 -6.70
C GLN A 37 6.51 0.15 -7.76
N ALA A 38 5.24 0.07 -7.36
CA ALA A 38 4.10 0.07 -8.30
C ALA A 38 3.91 1.43 -8.99
N ILE A 39 4.26 2.54 -8.32
CA ILE A 39 4.25 3.88 -8.93
C ILE A 39 5.41 4.00 -9.94
N ALA A 40 6.57 3.45 -9.63
CA ALA A 40 7.73 3.43 -10.53
C ALA A 40 7.54 2.52 -11.75
N GLN A 41 6.66 1.52 -11.64
CA GLN A 41 6.33 0.56 -12.70
C GLN A 41 4.81 0.56 -12.89
N PRO A 42 4.25 1.52 -13.64
CA PRO A 42 2.82 1.52 -13.91
C PRO A 42 2.47 0.19 -14.59
N ALA A 43 1.71 -0.65 -13.89
CA ALA A 43 1.19 -1.87 -14.47
C ALA A 43 0.35 -1.49 -15.69
N LEU A 44 0.40 -2.32 -16.74
CA LEU A 44 -0.54 -2.22 -17.85
C LEU A 44 -1.95 -2.30 -17.24
N MET A 45 -2.66 -1.18 -17.16
CA MET A 45 -4.04 -1.19 -16.71
C MET A 45 -4.82 -2.07 -17.69
N ARG A 46 -5.66 -2.96 -17.19
CA ARG A 46 -6.55 -3.79 -18.00
C ARG A 46 -7.98 -3.48 -17.61
N ASP A 47 -8.86 -3.42 -18.58
CA ASP A 47 -10.30 -3.36 -18.31
C ASP A 47 -10.82 -4.71 -17.76
N ASN A 48 -12.10 -4.74 -17.40
CA ASN A 48 -12.77 -5.95 -16.92
C ASN A 48 -12.86 -7.06 -17.99
N GLU A 49 -12.58 -6.74 -19.26
CA GLU A 49 -12.49 -7.68 -20.37
C GLU A 49 -11.05 -8.16 -20.61
N GLY A 50 -10.08 -7.68 -19.81
CA GLY A 50 -8.67 -8.03 -19.93
C GLY A 50 -7.91 -7.28 -21.02
N LYS A 51 -8.52 -6.28 -21.70
CA LYS A 51 -7.85 -5.45 -22.69
C LYS A 51 -6.98 -4.41 -22.02
N THR A 52 -5.78 -4.23 -22.55
CA THR A 52 -4.84 -3.22 -22.08
C THR A 52 -5.38 -1.81 -22.32
N LEU A 53 -5.56 -1.06 -21.23
CA LEU A 53 -5.75 0.37 -21.18
C LEU A 53 -4.36 1.00 -21.07
N ILE A 54 -3.82 1.45 -22.20
CA ILE A 54 -2.56 2.17 -22.21
C ILE A 54 -2.76 3.52 -21.49
N ALA A 55 -2.23 3.62 -20.26
CA ALA A 55 -2.04 4.91 -19.60
C ALA A 55 -0.87 5.61 -20.33
N THR A 56 -1.20 6.44 -21.31
CA THR A 56 -0.25 7.33 -22.01
C THR A 56 -0.13 8.64 -21.25
#